data_AF-A0A316UMN0-F1
#
_entry.id   AF-A0A316UMN0-F1
#
_cell.length_a   1.000
_cell.length_b   1.000
_cell.length_c   1.000
_cell.angle_alpha   90.00
_cell.angle_beta   90.00
_cell.angle_gamma   90.00
#
_symmetry.space_group_name_H-M   'P 1'
#
loop_
_entity.id
_entity.type
_entity.pdbx_description
1 polymer ?
#
loop_
_entity_poly.entity_id
_entity_poly.type
_entity_poly.pdbx_seq_one_letter_code
_entity_poly.pdbx_strand_id
1 'polypeptide(L)'
;MASSASSSSSPPLLPKPCVTCGRQITPRAKWAKDWASIKTCSTSCKAFMPGARPTKWMIRTDKSADGIEDRYDREKWPCFKHSEATSSSAATPPSIFIVEVEAWIELYLFHLAPTPPWTPKVRPSCEQVEERLVQDAEWIEDRYLGIVGDEGDTTTDGDTKTKITTLSKHLADAGPGLRERVRRAARRLFILPKENWACRDYLGAHDEDERNDGLDLYQNGKLLNGLEGASFAKGPIQFQLRRSGK
;
A
#
# COMPACT_ATOMS: atom_id res chain seq x y z
N MET A 1 -60.34 18.24 0.47
CA MET A 1 -59.11 18.71 1.16
C MET A 1 -58.01 17.70 0.87
N ALA A 2 -57.13 17.99 -0.10
CA ALA A 2 -56.02 17.11 -0.46
C ALA A 2 -54.75 17.63 0.23
N SER A 3 -54.26 16.88 1.21
CA SER A 3 -53.02 17.20 1.92
C SER A 3 -51.83 16.89 1.02
N SER A 4 -51.18 17.94 0.52
CA SER A 4 -49.90 17.85 -0.17
C SER A 4 -48.81 17.44 0.81
N ALA A 5 -48.34 16.19 0.70
CA ALA A 5 -47.18 15.71 1.44
C ALA A 5 -45.92 16.41 0.90
N SER A 6 -45.34 17.29 1.71
CA SER A 6 -44.04 17.91 1.45
C SER A 6 -42.94 16.86 1.61
N SER A 7 -42.54 16.24 0.50
CA SER A 7 -41.36 15.37 0.44
C SER A 7 -40.11 16.22 0.65
N SER A 8 -39.53 16.15 1.84
CA SER A 8 -38.24 16.76 2.16
C SER A 8 -37.16 16.10 1.30
N SER A 9 -36.79 16.73 0.18
CA SER A 9 -35.70 16.27 -0.67
C SER A 9 -34.39 16.43 0.10
N SER A 10 -33.79 15.31 0.53
CA SER A 10 -32.43 15.33 1.06
C SER A 10 -31.47 15.85 -0.02
N PRO A 11 -30.45 16.64 0.33
CA PRO A 11 -29.49 17.16 -0.64
C PRO A 11 -28.84 16.01 -1.43
N PRO A 12 -28.49 16.23 -2.70
CA PRO A 12 -27.86 15.20 -3.52
C PRO A 12 -26.54 14.79 -2.88
N LEU A 13 -26.41 13.49 -2.60
CA LEU A 13 -25.18 12.92 -2.05
C LEU A 13 -24.12 12.93 -3.14
N LEU A 14 -22.98 13.58 -2.90
CA LEU A 14 -21.86 13.60 -3.84
C LEU A 14 -21.02 12.32 -3.71
N PRO A 15 -20.51 11.77 -4.83
CA PRO A 15 -19.56 10.66 -4.79
C PRO A 15 -18.29 11.03 -4.03
N LYS A 16 -17.67 10.04 -3.38
CA LYS A 16 -16.42 10.23 -2.61
C LYS A 16 -15.47 9.05 -2.77
N PRO A 17 -14.16 9.24 -2.56
CA PRO A 17 -13.20 8.15 -2.71
C PRO A 17 -13.30 7.12 -1.58
N CYS A 18 -13.03 5.86 -1.90
CA CYS A 18 -12.77 4.80 -0.94
C CYS A 18 -11.37 4.98 -0.35
N VAL A 19 -11.25 5.08 0.98
CA VAL A 19 -9.94 5.29 1.65
C VAL A 19 -8.96 4.14 1.43
N THR A 20 -9.46 2.94 1.15
CA THR A 20 -8.60 1.76 0.91
C THR A 20 -8.12 1.67 -0.53
N CYS A 21 -9.03 1.83 -1.49
CA CYS A 21 -8.75 1.50 -2.89
C CYS A 21 -8.72 2.70 -3.83
N GLY A 22 -9.07 3.89 -3.35
CA GLY A 22 -9.16 5.13 -4.12
C GLY A 22 -10.27 5.17 -5.17
N ARG A 23 -11.11 4.12 -5.30
CA ARG A 23 -12.24 4.12 -6.25
C ARG A 23 -13.41 4.95 -5.73
N GLN A 24 -14.21 5.47 -6.64
CA GLN A 24 -15.46 6.17 -6.38
C GLN A 24 -16.46 5.27 -5.66
N ILE A 25 -16.96 5.75 -4.52
CA ILE A 25 -18.14 5.21 -3.86
C ILE A 25 -19.33 5.96 -4.44
N THR A 26 -20.21 5.23 -5.14
CA THR A 26 -21.48 5.78 -5.59
C THR A 26 -22.49 5.78 -4.45
N PRO A 27 -23.21 6.89 -4.22
CA PRO A 27 -24.30 6.94 -3.24
C PRO A 27 -25.34 5.86 -3.52
N ARG A 28 -25.87 5.26 -2.45
CA ARG A 28 -26.94 4.24 -2.52
C ARG A 28 -28.04 4.65 -1.55
N ALA A 29 -29.29 4.36 -1.87
CA ALA A 29 -30.44 4.71 -1.02
C ALA A 29 -30.28 4.20 0.43
N LYS A 30 -29.80 2.97 0.61
CA LYS A 30 -29.54 2.36 1.93
C LYS A 30 -28.47 3.07 2.76
N TRP A 31 -27.69 3.95 2.15
CA TRP A 31 -26.55 4.63 2.75
C TRP A 31 -26.84 6.10 3.02
N ALA A 32 -28.03 6.60 2.66
CA ALA A 32 -28.32 8.02 2.73
C ALA A 32 -28.22 8.58 4.15
N LYS A 33 -28.70 7.83 5.15
CA LYS A 33 -28.68 8.24 6.56
C LYS A 33 -27.25 8.35 7.12
N ASP A 34 -26.36 7.46 6.68
CA ASP A 34 -25.02 7.30 7.25
C ASP A 34 -23.90 7.68 6.27
N TRP A 35 -24.22 8.43 5.20
CA TRP A 35 -23.30 8.65 4.07
C TRP A 35 -21.94 9.18 4.52
N ALA A 36 -21.90 10.08 5.50
CA ALA A 36 -20.66 10.63 6.04
C ALA A 36 -19.73 9.54 6.62
N SER A 37 -20.28 8.53 7.31
CA SER A 37 -19.51 7.48 8.00
C SER A 37 -18.89 6.44 7.05
N ILE A 38 -19.40 6.32 5.82
CA ILE A 38 -18.96 5.28 4.88
C ILE A 38 -17.60 5.64 4.30
N LYS A 39 -16.53 4.98 4.72
CA LYS A 39 -15.17 5.25 4.19
C LYS A 39 -14.73 4.31 3.07
N THR A 40 -15.39 3.16 2.94
CA THR A 40 -14.94 2.05 2.08
C THR A 40 -16.04 1.55 1.15
N CYS A 41 -15.69 1.17 -0.08
CA CYS A 41 -16.66 0.69 -1.08
C CYS A 41 -17.13 -0.76 -0.91
N SER A 42 -16.41 -1.58 -0.12
CA SER A 42 -16.72 -2.99 0.09
C SER A 42 -16.20 -3.51 1.44
N THR A 43 -16.71 -4.67 1.87
CA THR A 43 -16.22 -5.40 3.05
C THR A 43 -14.74 -5.80 2.89
N SER A 44 -14.34 -6.21 1.69
CA SER A 44 -12.93 -6.45 1.36
C SER A 44 -12.09 -5.19 1.56
N CYS A 45 -12.51 -4.03 1.04
CA CYS A 45 -11.79 -2.78 1.29
C CYS A 45 -11.73 -2.41 2.77
N LYS A 46 -12.76 -2.73 3.55
CA LYS A 46 -12.73 -2.55 5.00
C LYS A 46 -11.68 -3.42 5.69
N ALA A 47 -11.49 -4.66 5.22
CA ALA A 47 -10.49 -5.59 5.76
C ALA A 47 -9.04 -5.20 5.40
N PHE A 48 -8.82 -4.60 4.23
CA PHE A 48 -7.50 -4.18 3.74
C PHE A 48 -7.23 -2.68 3.94
N MET A 49 -7.93 -2.02 4.85
CA MET A 49 -7.75 -0.60 5.09
C MET A 49 -6.31 -0.31 5.57
N PRO A 50 -5.57 0.62 4.95
CA PRO A 50 -4.24 1.02 5.42
C PRO A 50 -4.24 1.36 6.91
N GLY A 51 -3.23 0.89 7.64
CA GLY A 51 -3.10 1.09 9.09
C GLY A 51 -4.04 0.25 9.96
N ALA A 52 -5.09 -0.38 9.42
CA ALA A 52 -6.01 -1.19 10.23
C ALA A 52 -5.39 -2.54 10.63
N ARG A 53 -4.66 -3.15 9.69
CA ARG A 53 -3.90 -4.40 9.90
C ARG A 53 -2.67 -4.34 9.02
N PRO A 54 -1.47 -4.08 9.56
CA PRO A 54 -0.25 -4.22 8.77
C PRO A 54 -0.21 -5.65 8.26
N THR A 55 0.02 -5.81 6.95
CA THR A 55 0.27 -7.12 6.37
C THR A 55 1.67 -7.53 6.82
N LYS A 56 1.78 -8.07 8.04
CA LYS A 56 3.08 -8.42 8.62
C LYS A 56 3.61 -9.64 7.89
N TRP A 57 4.59 -9.41 7.04
CA TRP A 57 5.45 -10.48 6.59
C TRP A 57 6.59 -10.64 7.58
N MET A 58 6.96 -11.88 7.92
CA MET A 58 7.99 -12.23 8.89
C MET A 58 9.12 -13.00 8.22
N ILE A 59 10.33 -12.46 8.28
CA ILE A 59 11.57 -13.20 7.98
C ILE A 59 12.10 -13.78 9.28
N ARG A 60 12.60 -15.02 9.24
CA ARG A 60 13.51 -15.53 10.27
C ARG A 60 14.90 -15.62 9.65
N THR A 61 15.88 -15.03 10.30
CA THR A 61 17.30 -15.19 9.95
C THR A 61 18.09 -15.57 11.19
N ASP A 62 19.07 -16.44 10.98
CA ASP A 62 20.06 -16.91 11.95
C ASP A 62 21.32 -16.01 11.97
N LYS A 63 21.46 -15.10 11.00
CA LYS A 63 22.53 -14.11 10.96
C LYS A 63 22.25 -12.99 11.96
N SER A 64 23.28 -12.52 12.66
CA SER A 64 23.17 -11.35 13.53
C SER A 64 22.72 -10.13 12.73
N ALA A 65 21.88 -9.29 13.34
CA ALA A 65 21.33 -8.09 12.71
C ALA A 65 22.43 -7.12 12.23
N ASP A 66 23.61 -7.15 12.86
CA ASP A 66 24.75 -6.28 12.58
C ASP A 66 25.27 -6.35 11.14
N GLY A 67 25.04 -7.46 10.41
CA GLY A 67 25.41 -7.60 9.00
C GLY A 67 24.35 -7.13 7.99
N ILE A 68 23.15 -6.79 8.48
CA ILE A 68 21.97 -6.43 7.66
C ILE A 68 21.88 -4.90 7.47
N GLU A 69 22.42 -4.13 8.41
CA GLU A 69 22.30 -2.67 8.43
C GLU A 69 23.14 -1.94 7.37
N ASP A 70 24.18 -2.58 6.80
CA ASP A 70 25.19 -1.88 5.98
C ASP A 70 24.77 -1.61 4.51
N ARG A 71 23.62 -2.12 4.05
CA ARG A 71 23.17 -1.84 2.67
C ARG A 71 21.66 -1.83 2.42
N TYR A 72 20.86 -2.36 3.34
CA TYR A 72 19.44 -1.99 3.35
C TYR A 72 19.36 -0.64 4.02
N ASP A 73 19.53 0.41 3.20
CA ASP A 73 19.45 1.78 3.64
C ASP A 73 18.12 1.99 4.37
N ARG A 74 18.15 1.99 5.70
CA ARG A 74 16.98 2.26 6.55
C ARG A 74 16.37 3.61 6.19
N GLU A 75 17.18 4.53 5.66
CA GLU A 75 16.70 5.81 5.14
C GLU A 75 15.87 5.61 3.87
N LYS A 76 16.23 4.63 3.02
CA LYS A 76 15.52 4.33 1.77
C LYS A 76 14.17 3.64 2.00
N TRP A 77 14.07 2.68 2.92
CA TRP A 77 12.84 1.88 3.14
C TRP A 77 12.43 1.78 4.62
N PRO A 78 12.01 2.90 5.23
CA PRO A 78 11.69 2.97 6.67
C PRO A 78 10.52 2.07 7.11
N CYS A 79 9.74 1.52 6.18
CA CYS A 79 8.64 0.58 6.47
C CYS A 79 9.07 -0.85 6.82
N PHE A 80 10.37 -1.15 6.77
CA PHE A 80 10.96 -2.41 7.22
C PHE A 80 11.40 -2.25 8.67
N LYS A 81 10.62 -2.80 9.61
CA LYS A 81 10.94 -2.76 11.04
C LYS A 81 11.61 -4.06 11.44
N HIS A 82 12.76 -3.96 12.10
CA HIS A 82 13.37 -5.09 12.79
C HIS A 82 12.76 -5.18 14.21
N SER A 83 12.42 -6.39 14.62
CA SER A 83 11.97 -6.72 15.96
C SER A 83 12.79 -7.89 16.45
N GLU A 84 13.48 -7.71 17.56
CA GLU A 84 14.07 -8.82 18.30
C GLU A 84 12.93 -9.64 18.91
N ALA A 85 12.92 -10.95 18.66
CA ALA A 85 12.01 -11.83 19.38
C ALA A 85 12.46 -11.88 20.84
N THR A 86 11.59 -11.49 21.76
CA THR A 86 11.87 -11.59 23.21
C THR A 86 11.77 -13.07 23.62
N SER A 87 12.77 -13.89 23.27
CA SER A 87 12.87 -15.26 23.78
C SER A 87 13.72 -15.27 25.05
N SER A 88 13.21 -15.92 26.10
CA SER A 88 13.87 -16.05 27.41
C SER A 88 14.78 -17.28 27.49
N SER A 89 15.15 -17.91 26.37
CA SER A 89 15.97 -19.13 26.34
C SER A 89 17.27 -18.90 25.58
N ALA A 90 18.38 -19.42 26.10
CA ALA A 90 19.79 -19.15 25.76
C ALA A 90 20.28 -19.40 24.31
N ALA A 91 19.39 -19.54 23.33
CA ALA A 91 19.73 -19.55 21.90
C ALA A 91 19.39 -18.17 21.30
N THR A 92 20.31 -17.59 20.52
CA THR A 92 20.11 -16.30 19.86
C THR A 92 18.74 -16.26 19.17
N PRO A 93 17.82 -15.38 19.59
CA PRO A 93 16.49 -15.33 19.00
C PRO A 93 16.58 -15.04 17.51
N PRO A 94 15.74 -15.68 16.67
CA PRO A 94 15.68 -15.33 15.26
C PRO A 94 15.27 -13.86 15.13
N SER A 95 15.97 -13.12 14.28
CA SER A 95 15.57 -11.76 13.94
C SER A 95 14.26 -11.80 13.16
N ILE A 96 13.27 -11.00 13.57
CA ILE A 96 11.99 -10.87 12.88
C ILE A 96 11.97 -9.52 12.15
N PHE A 97 11.74 -9.57 10.84
CA PHE A 97 11.43 -8.37 10.06
C PHE A 97 9.93 -8.25 9.89
N ILE A 98 9.38 -7.05 10.06
CA ILE A 98 7.97 -6.74 9.80
C ILE A 98 7.93 -5.70 8.69
N VAL A 99 7.24 -6.04 7.60
CA VAL A 99 7.03 -5.13 6.46
C VAL A 99 5.58 -4.70 6.42
N GLU A 100 5.33 -3.41 6.23
CA GLU A 100 3.98 -2.92 5.94
C GLU A 100 3.80 -2.80 4.43
N VAL A 101 3.33 -3.89 3.79
CA VAL A 101 3.27 -4.02 2.32
C VAL A 101 2.63 -2.82 1.61
N GLU A 102 1.51 -2.29 2.11
CA GLU A 102 0.85 -1.13 1.47
C GLU A 102 1.67 0.15 1.58
N ALA A 103 2.38 0.35 2.69
CA ALA A 103 3.28 1.50 2.87
C ALA A 103 4.52 1.36 1.98
N TRP A 104 5.07 0.16 1.88
CA TRP A 104 6.20 -0.15 1.00
C TRP A 104 5.87 0.17 -0.46
N ILE A 105 4.70 -0.26 -0.94
CA ILE A 105 4.24 0.03 -2.30
C ILE A 105 4.13 1.54 -2.55
N GLU A 106 3.57 2.30 -1.62
CA GLU A 106 3.45 3.76 -1.75
C GLU A 106 4.80 4.46 -1.76
N LEU A 107 5.72 4.07 -0.87
CA LEU A 107 7.10 4.57 -0.89
C LEU A 107 7.79 4.21 -2.21
N TYR A 108 7.51 3.04 -2.78
CA TYR A 108 8.06 2.61 -4.07
C TYR A 108 7.59 3.50 -5.21
N LEU A 109 6.31 3.86 -5.20
CA LEU A 109 5.74 4.80 -6.15
C LEU A 109 6.44 6.16 -6.05
N PHE A 110 6.66 6.68 -4.84
CA PHE A 110 7.42 7.92 -4.66
C PHE A 110 8.87 7.82 -5.13
N HIS A 111 9.56 6.72 -4.81
CA HIS A 111 10.94 6.49 -5.20
C HIS A 111 11.13 6.46 -6.72
N LEU A 112 10.19 5.85 -7.45
CA LEU A 112 10.25 5.77 -8.91
C LEU A 112 9.67 7.01 -9.62
N ALA A 113 8.86 7.81 -8.92
CA ALA A 113 8.17 8.93 -9.54
C ALA A 113 9.16 10.05 -9.90
N PRO A 114 9.22 10.48 -11.16
CA PRO A 114 10.12 11.56 -11.56
C PRO A 114 9.75 12.87 -10.87
N THR A 115 10.74 13.57 -10.32
CA THR A 115 10.60 14.92 -9.75
C THR A 115 10.55 15.98 -10.87
N PRO A 116 9.49 16.80 -10.95
CA PRO A 116 9.50 18.01 -11.77
C PRO A 116 10.69 18.93 -11.41
N PRO A 117 11.26 19.73 -12.34
CA PRO A 117 10.78 20.06 -13.70
C PRO A 117 11.07 19.01 -14.76
N TRP A 118 11.78 17.94 -14.40
CA TRP A 118 12.10 16.90 -15.36
C TRP A 118 10.84 16.08 -15.68
N THR A 119 10.24 16.36 -16.83
CA THR A 119 9.27 15.46 -17.45
C THR A 119 10.05 14.46 -18.29
N PRO A 120 10.28 13.23 -17.82
CA PRO A 120 10.94 12.23 -18.65
C PRO A 120 10.16 12.02 -19.94
N LYS A 121 10.87 11.62 -20.99
CA LYS A 121 10.24 11.11 -22.22
C LYS A 121 9.29 9.93 -21.93
N VAL A 122 9.59 9.16 -20.87
CA VAL A 122 8.82 7.99 -20.46
C VAL A 122 8.55 8.07 -18.97
N ARG A 123 7.26 8.20 -18.59
CA ARG A 123 6.83 8.12 -17.19
C ARG A 123 6.77 6.66 -16.75
N PRO A 124 7.16 6.34 -15.50
CA PRO A 124 7.03 5.00 -14.96
C PRO A 124 5.57 4.56 -14.92
N SER A 125 5.30 3.26 -15.11
CA SER A 125 3.96 2.69 -15.00
C SER A 125 3.78 1.83 -13.74
N CYS A 126 2.52 1.57 -13.38
CA CYS A 126 2.21 0.64 -12.30
C CYS A 126 2.81 -0.75 -12.54
N GLU A 127 2.77 -1.24 -13.79
CA GLU A 127 3.36 -2.54 -14.16
C GLU A 127 4.88 -2.55 -13.92
N GLN A 128 5.55 -1.43 -14.16
CA GLN A 128 6.97 -1.30 -13.86
C GLN A 128 7.23 -1.37 -12.35
N VAL A 129 6.38 -0.76 -11.51
CA VAL A 129 6.48 -0.85 -10.05
C VAL A 129 6.28 -2.29 -9.57
N GLU A 130 5.30 -3.01 -10.16
CA GLU A 130 5.05 -4.43 -9.85
C GLU A 130 6.31 -5.28 -10.09
N GLU A 131 6.92 -5.13 -11.27
CA GLU A 131 8.15 -5.84 -11.64
C GLU A 131 9.30 -5.58 -10.65
N ARG A 132 9.52 -4.31 -10.28
CA ARG A 132 10.60 -3.97 -9.33
C ARG A 132 10.32 -4.47 -7.92
N LEU A 133 9.06 -4.41 -7.45
CA LEU A 133 8.70 -4.93 -6.14
C LEU A 133 8.95 -6.44 -6.03
N VAL A 134 8.70 -7.20 -7.10
CA VAL A 134 9.01 -8.63 -7.14
C VAL A 134 10.52 -8.86 -7.13
N GLN A 135 11.27 -8.14 -7.98
CA GLN A 135 12.74 -8.24 -8.00
C GLN A 135 13.37 -7.91 -6.64
N ASP A 136 12.90 -6.84 -5.99
CA ASP A 136 13.38 -6.45 -4.67
C ASP A 136 12.96 -7.47 -3.60
N ALA A 137 11.75 -8.04 -3.69
CA ALA A 137 11.32 -9.12 -2.79
C ALA A 137 12.20 -10.36 -2.94
N GLU A 138 12.45 -10.82 -4.17
CA GLU A 138 13.32 -11.96 -4.46
C GLU A 138 14.76 -11.71 -4.00
N TRP A 139 15.27 -10.49 -4.21
CA TRP A 139 16.60 -10.10 -3.74
C TRP A 139 16.70 -10.11 -2.20
N ILE A 140 15.67 -9.62 -1.51
CA ILE A 140 15.56 -9.71 -0.04
C ILE A 140 15.57 -11.18 0.38
N GLU A 141 14.82 -12.04 -0.31
CA GLU A 141 14.73 -13.45 0.01
C GLU A 141 16.05 -14.19 -0.19
N ASP A 142 16.70 -14.05 -1.34
CA ASP A 142 18.00 -14.68 -1.61
C ASP A 142 19.04 -14.30 -0.55
N ARG A 143 19.02 -13.03 -0.12
CA ARG A 143 19.99 -12.51 0.84
C ARG A 143 19.70 -12.90 2.29
N TYR A 144 18.43 -12.93 2.69
CA TYR A 144 18.03 -13.07 4.10
C TYR A 144 17.33 -14.40 4.44
N LEU A 145 16.70 -15.08 3.47
CA LEU A 145 16.07 -16.40 3.65
C LEU A 145 17.00 -17.58 3.31
N GLY A 146 18.26 -17.33 2.97
CA GLY A 146 19.24 -18.38 2.63
C GLY A 146 19.47 -19.48 3.67
N ILE A 147 18.76 -19.48 4.81
CA ILE A 147 18.82 -20.50 5.87
C ILE A 147 17.41 -20.74 6.46
N VAL A 148 16.38 -20.94 5.64
CA VAL A 148 15.24 -21.77 6.09
C VAL A 148 15.56 -23.19 5.65
N GLY A 149 16.42 -23.84 6.44
CA GLY A 149 16.80 -25.22 6.24
C GLY A 149 15.55 -26.10 6.22
N ASP A 150 15.42 -26.82 5.10
CA ASP A 150 14.68 -28.05 4.85
C ASP A 150 13.21 -28.11 5.32
N GLU A 151 12.36 -28.67 4.46
CA GLU A 151 10.98 -29.01 4.80
C GLU A 151 10.97 -30.19 5.79
N GLY A 152 11.36 -29.92 7.03
CA GLY A 152 11.34 -30.84 8.16
C GLY A 152 9.91 -31.08 8.62
N ASP A 153 9.37 -32.17 8.10
CA ASP A 153 8.31 -33.05 8.59
C ASP A 153 7.28 -32.51 9.60
N THR A 154 6.03 -32.78 9.24
CA THR A 154 4.84 -32.38 9.96
C THR A 154 4.62 -33.34 11.13
N THR A 155 5.04 -32.96 12.33
CA THR A 155 4.40 -33.49 13.54
C THR A 155 3.34 -32.51 14.05
N THR A 156 2.17 -33.10 14.26
CA THR A 156 0.90 -32.54 14.69
C THR A 156 0.96 -32.08 16.14
N ASP A 157 0.52 -30.86 16.43
CA ASP A 157 -0.59 -30.66 17.35
C ASP A 157 -1.23 -29.27 17.19
N GLY A 158 -2.52 -29.19 17.49
CA GLY A 158 -3.44 -28.10 17.13
C GLY A 158 -3.05 -26.70 17.62
N ASP A 159 -2.21 -26.02 16.85
CA ASP A 159 -1.98 -24.58 16.95
C ASP A 159 -1.70 -24.00 15.55
N THR A 160 -2.04 -22.73 15.35
CA THR A 160 -2.15 -22.05 14.06
C THR A 160 -0.83 -22.08 13.27
N LYS A 161 -0.59 -23.14 12.48
CA LYS A 161 0.64 -23.35 11.71
C LYS A 161 0.79 -22.22 10.69
N THR A 162 1.53 -21.18 11.09
CA THR A 162 1.76 -20.00 10.27
C THR A 162 2.72 -20.42 9.17
N LYS A 163 2.18 -20.85 8.03
CA LYS A 163 2.98 -21.25 6.87
C LYS A 163 3.83 -20.05 6.46
N ILE A 164 5.14 -20.16 6.62
CA ILE A 164 6.07 -19.12 6.21
C ILE A 164 6.01 -19.08 4.68
N THR A 165 5.32 -18.08 4.15
CA THR A 165 5.33 -17.78 2.71
C THR A 165 6.43 -16.78 2.45
N THR A 166 7.16 -16.94 1.35
CA THR A 166 8.12 -15.92 0.87
C THR A 166 7.36 -14.60 0.59
N LEU A 167 8.04 -13.45 0.67
CA LEU A 167 7.48 -12.13 0.36
C LEU A 167 7.01 -12.06 -1.10
N SER A 168 7.81 -12.53 -2.05
CA SER A 168 7.50 -12.67 -3.47
C SER A 168 6.20 -13.44 -3.67
N LYS A 169 6.07 -14.61 -3.02
CA LYS A 169 4.85 -15.41 -3.02
C LYS A 169 3.69 -14.70 -2.34
N HIS A 170 3.94 -13.99 -1.25
CA HIS A 170 2.92 -13.21 -0.56
C HIS A 170 2.37 -12.09 -1.46
N LEU A 171 3.23 -11.37 -2.17
CA LEU A 171 2.83 -10.33 -3.13
C LEU A 171 2.01 -10.94 -4.28
N ALA A 172 2.37 -12.14 -4.74
CA ALA A 172 1.68 -12.83 -5.83
C ALA A 172 0.30 -13.41 -5.41
N ASP A 173 0.25 -14.14 -4.30
CA ASP A 173 -0.89 -14.97 -3.92
C ASP A 173 -1.92 -14.26 -3.02
N ALA A 174 -1.48 -13.26 -2.23
CA ALA A 174 -2.36 -12.64 -1.25
C ALA A 174 -3.30 -11.64 -1.92
N GLY A 175 -4.61 -11.89 -1.83
CA GLY A 175 -5.64 -10.97 -2.32
C GLY A 175 -5.57 -9.59 -1.63
N PRO A 176 -5.82 -8.48 -2.35
CA PRO A 176 -5.89 -8.38 -3.80
C PRO A 176 -4.49 -8.59 -4.42
N GLY A 177 -4.39 -9.20 -5.61
CA GLY A 177 -3.08 -9.44 -6.23
C GLY A 177 -2.26 -8.15 -6.43
N LEU A 178 -0.93 -8.28 -6.54
CA LEU A 178 0.04 -7.18 -6.55
C LEU A 178 -0.37 -6.00 -7.46
N ARG A 179 -0.77 -6.29 -8.70
CA ARG A 179 -1.25 -5.28 -9.65
C ARG A 179 -2.33 -4.37 -9.11
N GLU A 180 -3.34 -4.96 -8.47
CA GLU A 180 -4.41 -4.17 -7.90
C GLU A 180 -3.94 -3.43 -6.64
N ARG A 181 -3.00 -3.95 -5.85
CA ARG A 181 -2.40 -3.21 -4.72
C ARG A 181 -1.65 -1.97 -5.18
N VAL A 182 -0.78 -2.10 -6.19
CA VAL A 182 -0.05 -0.97 -6.79
C VAL A 182 -1.02 0.08 -7.32
N ARG A 183 -2.06 -0.33 -8.06
CA ARG A 183 -3.08 0.60 -8.55
C ARG A 183 -3.89 1.26 -7.43
N ARG A 184 -4.17 0.55 -6.32
CA ARG A 184 -4.83 1.11 -5.15
C ARG A 184 -3.95 2.17 -4.50
N ALA A 185 -2.68 1.87 -4.25
CA ALA A 185 -1.69 2.80 -3.73
C ALA A 185 -1.59 4.05 -4.61
N ALA A 186 -1.42 3.89 -5.93
CA ALA A 186 -1.36 5.01 -6.87
C ALA A 186 -2.61 5.91 -6.80
N ARG A 187 -3.82 5.33 -6.71
CA ARG A 187 -5.06 6.10 -6.56
C ARG A 187 -5.17 6.80 -5.20
N ARG A 188 -4.67 6.19 -4.12
CA ARG A 188 -4.63 6.83 -2.80
C ARG A 188 -3.74 8.07 -2.84
N LEU A 189 -2.52 7.92 -3.36
CA LEU A 189 -1.58 9.04 -3.51
C LEU A 189 -2.07 10.11 -4.50
N PHE A 190 -2.95 9.76 -5.45
CA PHE A 190 -3.56 10.70 -6.39
C PHE A 190 -4.74 11.48 -5.79
N ILE A 191 -5.66 10.81 -5.10
CA ILE A 191 -6.97 11.39 -4.73
C ILE A 191 -7.06 11.75 -3.26
N LEU A 192 -6.45 10.95 -2.39
CA LEU A 192 -6.67 11.06 -0.97
C LEU A 192 -5.69 12.05 -0.35
N PRO A 193 -6.11 12.76 0.71
CA PRO A 193 -5.20 13.59 1.46
C PRO A 193 -4.21 12.70 2.26
N LYS A 194 -3.06 13.29 2.62
CA LYS A 194 -1.88 12.59 3.17
C LYS A 194 -2.19 11.75 4.40
N GLU A 195 -3.16 12.15 5.22
CA GLU A 195 -3.59 11.41 6.40
C GLU A 195 -4.18 10.03 6.09
N ASN A 196 -4.55 9.74 4.84
CA ASN A 196 -5.06 8.43 4.42
C ASN A 196 -4.05 7.59 3.63
N TRP A 197 -2.80 8.06 3.48
CA TRP A 197 -1.74 7.29 2.84
C TRP A 197 -1.25 6.19 3.77
N ALA A 198 -0.96 5.01 3.22
CA ALA A 198 -0.34 3.92 3.97
C ALA A 198 1.08 4.28 4.43
N CYS A 199 1.81 5.05 3.63
CA CYS A 199 3.17 5.47 3.95
C CYS A 199 3.27 6.71 4.85
N ARG A 200 2.15 7.27 5.33
CA ARG A 200 2.10 8.53 6.10
C ARG A 200 3.14 8.59 7.23
N ASP A 201 3.23 7.53 8.02
CA ASP A 201 4.07 7.50 9.22
C ASP A 201 5.57 7.31 8.89
N TYR A 202 5.89 7.12 7.61
CA TYR A 202 7.24 6.84 7.09
C TYR A 202 7.84 7.97 6.27
N LEU A 203 7.06 8.97 5.89
CA LEU A 203 7.54 10.13 5.12
C LEU A 203 8.38 11.11 5.96
N GLY A 204 8.66 10.77 7.23
CA GLY A 204 9.47 11.57 8.15
C GLY A 204 8.77 12.82 8.67
N ALA A 205 9.19 13.29 9.85
CA ALA A 205 8.88 14.64 10.35
C ALA A 205 9.77 15.73 9.69
N HIS A 206 10.75 15.31 8.88
CA HIS A 206 11.73 16.18 8.23
C HIS A 206 11.27 16.77 6.89
N ASP A 207 10.09 16.39 6.41
CA ASP A 207 9.50 16.87 5.15
C ASP A 207 8.38 17.90 5.47
N GLU A 208 8.71 18.90 6.29
CA GLU A 208 7.99 20.20 6.26
C GLU A 208 8.24 20.94 4.95
N ASP A 209 9.24 20.49 4.18
CA ASP A 209 9.40 20.88 2.80
C ASP A 209 8.21 20.36 1.99
N GLU A 210 7.57 21.30 1.30
CA GLU A 210 6.40 21.18 0.43
C GLU A 210 6.60 20.20 -0.77
N ARG A 211 7.41 19.14 -0.69
CA ARG A 211 7.90 18.43 -1.88
C ARG A 211 6.98 17.34 -2.41
N ASN A 212 6.01 16.85 -1.62
CA ASN A 212 5.22 15.68 -2.00
C ASN A 212 3.70 15.86 -1.75
N ASP A 213 3.02 16.58 -2.65
CA ASP A 213 1.55 16.69 -2.68
C ASP A 213 0.84 15.45 -3.25
N GLY A 214 1.55 14.33 -3.33
CA GLY A 214 1.08 13.06 -3.86
C GLY A 214 1.57 12.80 -5.28
N LEU A 215 0.77 12.07 -6.04
CA LEU A 215 1.08 11.72 -7.43
C LEU A 215 0.09 12.38 -8.38
N ASP A 216 0.52 12.58 -9.61
CA ASP A 216 -0.34 12.78 -10.78
C ASP A 216 -0.35 11.50 -11.61
N LEU A 217 -1.54 11.05 -12.03
CA LEU A 217 -1.70 9.82 -12.80
C LEU A 217 -2.00 10.12 -14.26
N TYR A 218 -1.37 9.37 -15.17
CA TYR A 218 -1.51 9.53 -16.60
C TYR A 218 -1.96 8.22 -17.25
N GLN A 219 -2.75 8.34 -18.30
CA GLN A 219 -3.15 7.23 -19.16
C GLN A 219 -3.08 7.68 -20.62
N ASN A 220 -2.38 6.91 -21.45
CA ASN A 220 -2.13 7.25 -22.85
C ASN A 220 -1.59 8.70 -23.01
N GLY A 221 -0.66 9.08 -22.12
CA GLY A 221 -0.06 10.41 -22.08
C GLY A 221 -0.95 11.53 -21.52
N LYS A 222 -2.22 11.29 -21.22
CA LYS A 222 -3.17 12.28 -20.69
C LYS A 222 -3.26 12.20 -19.18
N LEU A 223 -3.29 13.35 -18.50
CA LEU A 223 -3.55 13.43 -17.07
C LEU A 223 -4.98 12.91 -16.79
N LEU A 224 -5.11 12.03 -15.79
CA LEU A 224 -6.40 11.58 -15.31
C LEU A 224 -7.05 12.70 -14.48
N ASN A 225 -8.33 12.96 -14.71
CA ASN A 225 -9.03 14.05 -14.04
C ASN A 225 -9.85 13.52 -12.86
N GLY A 226 -9.41 13.86 -11.65
CA GLY A 226 -10.14 13.66 -10.41
C GLY A 226 -10.49 12.19 -10.09
N LEU A 227 -11.46 12.03 -9.18
CA LEU A 227 -11.89 10.73 -8.65
C LEU A 227 -12.40 9.79 -9.76
N GLU A 228 -13.22 10.30 -10.67
CA GLU A 228 -13.84 9.50 -11.73
C GLU A 228 -12.78 8.93 -12.68
N GLY A 229 -11.91 9.80 -13.23
CA GLY A 229 -10.87 9.40 -14.17
C GLY A 229 -9.94 8.33 -13.60
N ALA A 230 -9.51 8.49 -12.36
CA ALA A 230 -8.67 7.51 -11.68
C ALA A 230 -9.43 6.21 -11.31
N SER A 231 -10.72 6.28 -11.00
CA SER A 231 -11.53 5.11 -10.65
C SER A 231 -11.78 4.16 -11.82
N PHE A 232 -11.94 4.73 -13.02
CA PHE A 232 -12.34 3.99 -14.22
C PHE A 232 -11.21 3.79 -15.23
N ALA A 233 -10.01 4.27 -14.95
CA ALA A 233 -8.83 4.04 -15.79
C ALA A 233 -8.59 2.54 -16.02
N LYS A 234 -8.45 2.15 -17.30
CA LYS A 234 -8.24 0.77 -17.74
C LYS A 234 -6.90 0.61 -18.46
N GLY A 235 -6.17 -0.47 -18.21
CA GLY A 235 -4.84 -0.67 -18.80
C GLY A 235 -3.74 0.10 -18.05
N PRO A 236 -2.58 0.32 -18.71
CA PRO A 236 -1.42 0.93 -18.07
C PRO A 236 -1.74 2.31 -17.50
N ILE A 237 -1.26 2.55 -16.27
CA ILE A 237 -1.32 3.86 -15.60
C ILE A 237 0.11 4.27 -15.31
N GLN A 238 0.47 5.44 -15.82
CA GLN A 238 1.73 6.10 -15.56
C GLN A 238 1.57 7.11 -14.42
N PHE A 239 2.68 7.50 -13.80
CA PHE A 239 2.62 8.47 -12.71
C PHE A 239 3.84 9.42 -12.69
N GLN A 240 3.67 10.52 -11.98
CA GLN A 240 4.68 11.54 -11.74
C GLN A 240 4.43 12.17 -10.36
N LEU A 241 5.47 12.70 -9.72
CA LEU A 241 5.30 13.49 -8.50
C LEU A 241 4.49 14.75 -8.81
N ARG A 242 3.46 15.00 -8.00
CA ARG A 242 2.68 16.23 -8.10
C ARG A 242 3.56 17.41 -7.68
N ARG A 243 3.54 18.48 -8.46
CA ARG A 243 4.15 19.75 -8.02
C ARG A 243 3.25 20.39 -6.98
N SER A 244 3.83 20.69 -5.83
CA SER A 244 3.17 21.53 -4.85
C SER A 244 3.17 22.99 -5.34
N GLY A 245 2.01 23.62 -5.31
CA GLY A 245 1.85 25.04 -5.64
C GLY A 245 1.97 25.41 -7.12
N LYS A 246 0.87 25.22 -7.86
CA LYS A 246 0.46 26.17 -8.91
C LYS A 246 -1.02 26.46 -8.80
#